data_AF-A0A673M1J9-F1
#
_entry.id   AF-A0A673M1J9-F1
#
_cell.length_a   1.000
_cell.length_b   1.000
_cell.length_c   1.000
_cell.angle_alpha   90.00
_cell.angle_beta   90.00
_cell.angle_gamma   90.00
#
_symmetry.space_group_name_H-M   'P 1'
#
loop_
_entity.id
_entity.type
_entity.pdbx_description
1 polymer ?
#
loop_
_entity_poly.entity_id
_entity_poly.type
_entity_poly.pdbx_seq_one_letter_code
_entity_poly.pdbx_strand_id
1 'polypeptide(L)'
;GVALMKFMGDHPLRGQSEQFVICTFLKDSVLSCECLIVLCCSDSCQKGWRLLYILTAFYRCSEVLKPFLLKFLRDVCRSPEVLFHGIAKACEQNLRKTFQFGGRSVYPSSMELKAIMAGRSSKRQLFLFPGGIERHLKIKTCSVALDVIEELCYEMALQRLEAMDEYTIFIVINRGTLY
;
A
#
# COMPACT_ATOMS: atom_id res chain seq x y z
N GLY A 1 -2.49 20.74 -4.89
CA GLY A 1 -3.52 21.12 -5.87
C GLY A 1 -3.27 20.54 -7.26
N VAL A 2 -2.36 21.13 -8.04
CA VAL A 2 -2.18 20.80 -9.47
C VAL A 2 -1.74 19.34 -9.73
N ALA A 3 -0.89 18.76 -8.89
CA ALA A 3 -0.47 17.36 -9.04
C ALA A 3 -1.65 16.37 -8.88
N LEU A 4 -2.60 16.68 -7.98
CA LEU A 4 -3.79 15.86 -7.79
C LEU A 4 -4.69 15.90 -9.03
N MET A 5 -4.98 17.09 -9.55
CA MET A 5 -5.78 17.28 -10.77
C MET A 5 -5.14 16.58 -11.98
N LYS A 6 -3.80 16.68 -12.11
CA LYS A 6 -3.05 15.96 -13.16
C LYS A 6 -3.20 14.45 -13.05
N PHE A 7 -3.14 13.90 -11.85
CA PHE A 7 -3.30 12.47 -11.63
C PHE A 7 -4.74 12.00 -11.89
N MET A 8 -5.72 12.76 -11.40
CA MET A 8 -7.15 12.48 -11.62
C MET A 8 -7.51 12.51 -13.11
N GLY A 9 -6.78 13.28 -13.91
CA GLY A 9 -7.02 13.44 -15.35
C GLY A 9 -7.72 14.74 -15.69
N ASP A 10 -8.01 15.56 -14.67
CA ASP A 10 -8.66 16.86 -14.78
C ASP A 10 -7.69 17.95 -15.30
N HIS A 11 -6.39 17.63 -15.41
CA HIS A 11 -5.37 18.51 -15.96
C HIS A 11 -4.35 17.72 -16.82
N PRO A 12 -3.86 18.25 -17.96
CA PRO A 12 -2.88 17.54 -18.81
C PRO A 12 -1.54 17.28 -18.10
N LEU A 13 -0.95 16.10 -18.36
CA LEU A 13 0.34 15.67 -17.81
C LEU A 13 1.55 16.41 -18.40
N ARG A 14 1.43 16.98 -19.61
CA ARG A 14 2.50 17.74 -20.32
C ARG A 14 3.86 17.01 -20.31
N GLY A 15 3.87 15.74 -20.68
CA GLY A 15 5.09 14.91 -20.75
C GLY A 15 5.59 14.36 -19.41
N GLN A 16 4.93 14.68 -18.29
CA GLN A 16 5.25 14.09 -16.99
C GLN A 16 4.70 12.66 -16.89
N SER A 17 5.46 11.75 -16.29
CA SER A 17 4.97 10.41 -15.98
C SER A 17 4.00 10.45 -14.78
N GLU A 18 3.04 9.52 -14.74
CA GLU A 18 2.14 9.37 -13.59
C GLU A 18 2.92 9.17 -12.28
N GLN A 19 4.05 8.43 -12.34
CA GLN A 19 4.93 8.27 -11.19
C GLN A 19 5.49 9.59 -10.69
N PHE A 20 5.97 10.47 -11.59
CA PHE A 20 6.48 11.77 -11.19
C PHE A 20 5.42 12.60 -10.49
N VAL A 21 4.19 12.60 -11.04
CA VAL A 21 3.06 13.33 -10.47
C VAL A 21 2.68 12.79 -9.09
N ILE A 22 2.61 11.46 -8.93
CA ILE A 22 2.31 10.82 -7.64
C ILE A 22 3.40 11.08 -6.62
N CYS A 23 4.68 10.90 -6.97
CA CYS A 23 5.78 11.16 -6.04
C CYS A 23 5.81 12.63 -5.60
N THR A 24 5.51 13.56 -6.52
CA THR A 24 5.39 14.99 -6.19
C THR A 24 4.21 15.24 -5.27
N PHE A 25 3.06 14.63 -5.55
CA PHE A 25 1.89 14.74 -4.70
C PHE A 25 2.18 14.18 -3.30
N LEU A 26 2.75 12.99 -3.17
CA LEU A 26 3.06 12.38 -1.88
C LEU A 26 3.96 13.29 -1.03
N LYS A 27 5.02 13.89 -1.61
CA LYS A 27 5.91 14.81 -0.88
C LYS A 27 5.18 15.94 -0.14
N ASP A 28 4.16 16.51 -0.76
CA ASP A 28 3.47 17.70 -0.26
C ASP A 28 2.08 17.38 0.35
N SER A 29 1.71 16.09 0.41
CA SER A 29 0.35 15.69 0.79
C SER A 29 0.22 15.36 2.27
N VAL A 30 -0.95 15.71 2.81
CA VAL A 30 -1.43 15.29 4.12
C VAL A 30 -2.78 14.61 3.93
N LEU A 31 -3.03 13.54 4.68
CA LEU A 31 -4.33 12.87 4.66
C LEU A 31 -5.35 13.68 5.48
N SER A 32 -6.09 14.57 4.82
CA SER A 32 -7.12 15.46 5.40
C SER A 32 -8.53 15.13 4.90
N CYS A 33 -9.57 15.71 5.54
CA CYS A 33 -10.96 15.60 5.07
C CYS A 33 -11.12 16.08 3.63
N GLU A 34 -10.54 17.23 3.29
CA GLU A 34 -10.62 17.81 1.95
C GLU A 34 -10.02 16.87 0.90
N CYS A 35 -8.86 16.26 1.20
CA CYS A 35 -8.27 15.25 0.33
C CYS A 35 -9.20 14.06 0.13
N LEU A 36 -9.85 13.56 1.19
CA LEU A 36 -10.78 12.42 1.09
C LEU A 36 -11.99 12.74 0.21
N ILE A 37 -12.56 13.94 0.36
CA ILE A 37 -13.71 14.38 -0.46
C ILE A 37 -13.32 14.37 -1.94
N VAL A 38 -12.18 14.97 -2.29
CA VAL A 38 -11.72 15.03 -3.68
C VAL A 38 -11.44 13.63 -4.24
N LEU A 39 -10.86 12.73 -3.44
CA LEU A 39 -10.49 11.39 -3.90
C LEU A 39 -11.69 10.44 -4.03
N CYS A 40 -12.69 10.55 -3.17
CA CYS A 40 -13.78 9.58 -3.10
C CYS A 40 -15.07 10.05 -3.79
N CYS A 41 -15.25 11.36 -3.98
CA CYS A 41 -16.53 11.93 -4.43
C CYS A 41 -16.47 12.61 -5.81
N SER A 42 -15.33 12.59 -6.51
CA SER A 42 -15.18 13.11 -7.87
C SER A 42 -15.63 12.12 -8.96
N ASP A 43 -15.89 12.60 -10.18
CA ASP A 43 -16.14 11.77 -11.37
C ASP A 43 -14.99 10.79 -11.69
N SER A 44 -13.76 11.12 -11.28
CA SER A 44 -12.55 10.27 -11.39
C SER A 44 -12.36 9.30 -10.20
N CYS A 45 -13.47 8.83 -9.61
CA CYS A 45 -13.51 8.06 -8.37
C CYS A 45 -12.54 6.86 -8.36
N GLN A 46 -12.41 6.13 -9.48
CA GLN A 46 -11.51 4.96 -9.55
C GLN A 46 -10.03 5.31 -9.34
N LYS A 47 -9.54 6.41 -9.94
CA LYS A 47 -8.17 6.87 -9.73
C LYS A 47 -8.01 7.44 -8.32
N GLY A 48 -9.00 8.17 -7.83
CA GLY A 48 -9.01 8.70 -6.48
C GLY A 48 -8.90 7.61 -5.41
N TRP A 49 -9.64 6.49 -5.54
CA TRP A 49 -9.49 5.32 -4.66
C TRP A 49 -8.10 4.69 -4.71
N ARG A 50 -7.47 4.62 -5.89
CA ARG A 50 -6.09 4.12 -6.03
C ARG A 50 -5.08 5.02 -5.35
N LEU A 51 -5.28 6.32 -5.43
CA LEU A 51 -4.43 7.28 -4.73
C LEU A 51 -4.67 7.24 -3.22
N LEU A 52 -5.91 7.06 -2.76
CA LEU A 52 -6.21 6.84 -1.35
C LEU A 52 -5.54 5.55 -0.83
N TYR A 53 -5.53 4.49 -1.62
CA TYR A 53 -4.81 3.24 -1.28
C TYR A 53 -3.32 3.48 -1.06
N ILE A 54 -2.69 4.32 -1.90
CA ILE A 54 -1.29 4.71 -1.71
C ILE A 54 -1.17 5.57 -0.46
N LEU A 55 -1.94 6.65 -0.32
CA LEU A 55 -1.84 7.59 0.81
C LEU A 55 -2.00 6.90 2.17
N THR A 56 -2.96 5.98 2.30
CA THR A 56 -3.21 5.24 3.55
C THR A 56 -2.06 4.33 3.96
N ALA A 57 -1.11 4.03 3.07
CA ALA A 57 0.11 3.29 3.40
C ALA A 57 1.32 4.18 3.75
N PHE A 58 1.25 5.48 3.45
CA PHE A 58 2.34 6.44 3.66
C PHE A 58 2.09 7.39 4.83
N TYR A 59 0.85 7.86 4.99
CA TYR A 59 0.54 8.95 5.91
C TYR A 59 -0.48 8.54 6.95
N ARG A 60 -0.21 8.94 8.19
CA ARG A 60 -1.24 9.00 9.23
C ARG A 60 -2.11 10.22 8.97
N CYS A 61 -3.42 10.07 9.14
CA CYS A 61 -4.30 11.23 9.32
C CYS A 61 -4.19 11.73 10.76
N SER A 62 -4.80 12.88 11.05
CA SER A 62 -4.90 13.35 12.44
C SER A 62 -5.70 12.36 13.30
N GLU A 63 -5.38 12.28 14.60
CA GLU A 63 -6.13 11.43 15.55
C GLU A 63 -7.62 11.80 15.60
N VAL A 64 -7.95 13.07 15.32
CA VAL A 64 -9.33 13.54 15.19
C VAL A 64 -10.02 12.93 13.97
N LEU A 65 -9.36 12.87 12.81
CA LEU A 65 -9.94 12.34 11.56
C LEU A 65 -9.99 10.81 11.54
N LYS A 66 -9.03 10.14 12.16
CA LYS A 66 -8.86 8.69 12.18
C LYS A 66 -10.15 7.89 12.43
N PRO A 67 -10.95 8.13 13.49
CA PRO A 67 -12.16 7.35 13.73
C PRO A 67 -13.20 7.51 12.61
N PHE A 68 -13.33 8.72 12.04
CA PHE A 68 -14.26 8.98 10.94
C PHE A 68 -13.81 8.31 9.64
N LEU A 69 -12.52 8.40 9.32
CA LEU A 69 -11.97 7.75 8.13
C LEU A 69 -12.08 6.22 8.21
N LEU A 70 -11.74 5.63 9.36
CA LEU A 70 -11.90 4.18 9.55
C LEU A 70 -13.37 3.76 9.45
N LYS A 71 -14.29 4.54 10.02
CA LYS A 71 -15.73 4.27 9.89
C LYS A 71 -16.19 4.33 8.44
N PHE A 72 -15.85 5.42 7.73
CA PHE A 72 -16.15 5.58 6.31
C PHE A 72 -15.67 4.39 5.48
N LEU A 73 -14.40 4.00 5.62
CA LEU A 73 -13.84 2.86 4.88
C LEU A 73 -14.57 1.56 5.19
N ARG A 74 -14.90 1.31 6.47
CA ARG A 74 -15.65 0.11 6.89
C ARG A 74 -17.07 0.09 6.33
N ASP A 75 -17.75 1.23 6.29
CA ASP A 75 -19.10 1.32 5.77
C ASP A 75 -19.12 1.04 4.26
N VAL A 76 -18.13 1.52 3.50
CA VAL A 76 -17.94 1.15 2.08
C VAL A 76 -17.61 -0.35 1.92
N CYS A 77 -16.90 -0.96 2.87
CA CYS A 77 -16.57 -2.39 2.82
C CYS A 77 -17.77 -3.32 3.06
N ARG A 78 -18.75 -2.88 3.85
CA ARG A 78 -19.84 -3.73 4.38
C ARG A 78 -20.86 -4.12 3.33
N SER A 79 -20.94 -3.36 2.24
CA SER A 79 -21.90 -3.58 1.17
C SER A 79 -21.17 -4.11 -0.06
N PRO A 80 -21.20 -5.42 -0.35
CA PRO A 80 -20.53 -6.01 -1.52
C PRO A 80 -21.02 -5.44 -2.85
N GLU A 81 -22.23 -4.88 -2.86
CA GLU A 81 -22.87 -4.21 -3.99
C GLU A 81 -22.31 -2.81 -4.26
N VAL A 82 -21.58 -2.24 -3.30
CA VAL A 82 -20.98 -0.90 -3.42
C VAL A 82 -19.68 -0.99 -4.22
N LEU A 83 -19.58 -0.16 -5.25
CA LEU A 83 -18.36 0.01 -6.02
C LEU A 83 -17.18 0.30 -5.09
N PHE A 84 -16.01 -0.23 -5.42
CA PHE A 84 -14.76 0.00 -4.67
C PHE A 84 -14.66 -0.66 -3.27
N HIS A 85 -15.62 -1.51 -2.85
CA HIS A 85 -15.55 -2.21 -1.56
C HIS A 85 -14.19 -2.92 -1.31
N GLY A 86 -13.62 -3.56 -2.34
CA GLY A 86 -12.34 -4.26 -2.24
C GLY A 86 -11.14 -3.35 -1.99
N ILE A 87 -11.09 -2.18 -2.64
CA ILE A 87 -10.01 -1.21 -2.43
C ILE A 87 -10.20 -0.42 -1.14
N ALA A 88 -11.44 -0.14 -0.73
CA ALA A 88 -11.75 0.43 0.58
C ALA A 88 -11.24 -0.47 1.72
N LYS A 89 -11.43 -1.79 1.60
CA LYS A 89 -10.90 -2.76 2.58
C LYS A 89 -9.37 -2.73 2.64
N ALA A 90 -8.72 -2.58 1.50
CA ALA A 90 -7.27 -2.46 1.44
C ALA A 90 -6.77 -1.14 2.06
N CYS A 91 -7.44 -0.02 1.79
CA CYS A 91 -7.16 1.27 2.43
C CYS A 91 -7.31 1.20 3.96
N GLU A 92 -8.33 0.50 4.45
CA GLU A 92 -8.59 0.32 5.88
C GLU A 92 -7.46 -0.46 6.57
N GLN A 93 -7.02 -1.57 5.94
CA GLN A 93 -5.89 -2.36 6.40
C GLN A 93 -4.57 -1.56 6.38
N ASN A 94 -4.32 -0.82 5.30
CA ASN A 94 -3.15 0.04 5.17
C ASN A 94 -3.12 1.07 6.30
N LEU A 95 -4.23 1.79 6.52
CA LEU A 95 -4.30 2.84 7.53
C LEU A 95 -4.03 2.30 8.94
N ARG A 96 -4.61 1.14 9.30
CA ARG A 96 -4.33 0.47 10.59
C ARG A 96 -2.84 0.18 10.76
N LYS A 97 -2.20 -0.42 9.74
CA LYS A 97 -0.76 -0.71 9.78
C LYS A 97 0.09 0.53 9.84
N THR A 98 -0.27 1.58 9.11
CA THR A 98 0.45 2.85 9.14
C THR A 98 0.37 3.53 10.51
N PHE A 99 -0.75 3.39 11.23
CA PHE A 99 -0.80 3.80 12.64
C PHE A 99 0.10 2.94 13.52
N GLN A 100 0.02 1.61 13.39
CA GLN A 100 0.72 0.65 14.25
C GLN A 100 2.24 0.65 14.05
N PHE A 101 2.71 0.57 12.81
CA PHE A 101 4.13 0.36 12.46
C PHE A 101 4.79 1.59 11.81
N GLY A 102 4.01 2.64 11.51
CA GLY A 102 4.47 3.77 10.72
C GLY A 102 4.17 3.60 9.23
N GLY A 103 4.23 4.72 8.51
CA GLY A 103 4.03 4.74 7.06
C GLY A 103 5.30 4.35 6.31
N ARG A 104 5.13 4.04 5.02
CA ARG A 104 6.27 3.80 4.12
C ARG A 104 7.18 5.02 4.04
N SER A 105 8.49 4.77 4.08
CA SER A 105 9.54 5.78 3.89
C SER A 105 10.05 5.87 2.44
N VAL A 106 9.76 4.85 1.62
CA VAL A 106 10.21 4.76 0.22
C VAL A 106 9.01 4.78 -0.72
N TYR A 107 9.03 5.74 -1.65
CA TYR A 107 8.00 5.89 -2.68
C TYR A 107 7.85 4.63 -3.55
N PRO A 108 6.65 4.39 -4.09
CA PRO A 108 6.42 3.20 -4.90
C PRO A 108 7.24 3.24 -6.20
N SER A 109 7.75 2.08 -6.60
CA SER A 109 8.47 1.94 -7.88
C SER A 109 7.52 2.12 -9.07
N SER A 110 8.08 2.36 -10.27
CA SER A 110 7.29 2.46 -11.50
C SER A 110 6.44 1.21 -11.75
N MET A 111 7.00 0.03 -11.47
CA MET A 111 6.31 -1.25 -11.61
C MET A 111 5.20 -1.43 -10.58
N GLU A 112 5.45 -1.04 -9.32
CA GLU A 112 4.44 -1.07 -8.27
C GLU A 112 3.26 -0.16 -8.62
N LEU A 113 3.53 1.06 -9.05
CA LEU A 113 2.49 2.02 -9.49
C LEU A 113 1.68 1.48 -10.66
N LYS A 114 2.32 0.95 -11.70
CA LYS A 114 1.61 0.31 -12.82
C LYS A 114 0.69 -0.81 -12.34
N ALA A 115 1.12 -1.62 -11.37
CA ALA A 115 0.31 -2.68 -10.81
C ALA A 115 -0.91 -2.13 -10.03
N ILE A 116 -0.72 -1.10 -9.20
CA ILE A 116 -1.80 -0.42 -8.46
C ILE A 116 -2.81 0.19 -9.42
N MET A 117 -2.33 0.84 -10.49
CA MET A 117 -3.16 1.41 -11.56
C MET A 117 -3.86 0.34 -12.41
N ALA A 118 -3.39 -0.91 -12.40
CA ALA A 118 -4.11 -2.05 -12.96
C ALA A 118 -5.07 -2.72 -11.95
N GLY A 119 -5.25 -2.14 -10.75
CA GLY A 119 -6.12 -2.69 -9.71
C GLY A 119 -5.51 -3.82 -8.89
N ARG A 120 -4.20 -4.06 -9.01
CA ARG A 120 -3.50 -5.09 -8.22
C ARG A 120 -3.08 -4.52 -6.86
N SER A 121 -3.47 -5.18 -5.78
CA SER A 121 -3.15 -4.77 -4.40
C SER A 121 -2.04 -5.62 -3.76
N SER A 122 -1.38 -6.47 -4.54
CA SER A 122 -0.39 -7.41 -4.02
C SER A 122 0.61 -7.88 -5.08
N LYS A 123 1.81 -8.25 -4.64
CA LYS A 123 2.88 -8.87 -5.43
C LYS A 123 3.17 -10.27 -4.88
N ARG A 124 3.40 -11.25 -5.77
CA ARG A 124 3.95 -12.55 -5.37
C ARG A 124 5.47 -12.41 -5.26
N GLN A 125 6.01 -12.66 -4.08
CA GLN A 125 7.42 -12.50 -3.76
C GLN A 125 8.01 -13.85 -3.37
N LEU A 126 9.15 -14.18 -3.97
CA LEU A 126 9.94 -15.35 -3.62
C LEU A 126 10.75 -15.03 -2.35
N PHE A 127 10.65 -15.93 -1.39
CA PHE A 127 11.43 -16.01 -0.16
C PHE A 127 12.26 -17.30 -0.21
N LEU A 128 13.52 -17.20 0.20
CA LEU A 128 14.47 -18.30 0.21
C LEU A 128 14.79 -18.68 1.64
N PHE A 129 14.69 -19.97 1.93
CA PHE A 129 15.15 -20.54 3.19
C PHE A 129 16.56 -21.09 3.05
N PRO A 130 17.30 -21.24 4.16
CA PRO A 130 18.53 -22.02 4.19
C PRO A 130 18.34 -23.39 3.55
N GLY A 131 19.32 -23.85 2.77
CA GLY A 131 19.22 -25.11 2.02
C GLY A 131 18.53 -25.00 0.65
N GLY A 132 18.23 -23.78 0.18
CA GLY A 132 17.73 -23.55 -1.18
C GLY A 132 16.22 -23.81 -1.35
N ILE A 133 15.48 -23.89 -0.25
CA ILE A 133 14.02 -24.08 -0.29
C ILE A 133 13.36 -22.76 -0.69
N GLU A 134 12.55 -22.81 -1.73
CA GLU A 134 11.81 -21.68 -2.27
C GLU A 134 10.37 -21.65 -1.74
N ARG A 135 9.92 -20.46 -1.28
CA ARG A 135 8.52 -20.21 -0.89
C ARG A 135 8.02 -18.91 -1.49
N HIS A 136 6.80 -18.94 -2.02
CA HIS A 136 6.19 -17.77 -2.62
C HIS A 136 5.08 -17.24 -1.72
N LEU A 137 5.26 -16.02 -1.20
CA LEU A 137 4.21 -15.34 -0.44
C LEU A 137 3.65 -14.16 -1.20
N LYS A 138 2.40 -13.82 -0.89
CA LYS A 138 1.76 -12.61 -1.40
C LYS A 138 2.04 -11.46 -0.44
N ILE A 139 2.83 -10.49 -0.86
CA ILE A 139 3.06 -9.24 -0.12
C ILE A 139 2.15 -8.12 -0.64
N LYS A 140 1.75 -7.22 0.25
CA LYS A 140 0.96 -6.02 -0.04
C LYS A 140 1.79 -4.76 0.16
N THR A 141 1.26 -3.60 -0.21
CA THR A 141 2.01 -2.33 -0.13
C THR A 141 2.41 -1.96 1.32
N CYS A 142 1.61 -2.36 2.31
CA CYS A 142 1.84 -2.12 3.74
C CYS A 142 2.38 -3.35 4.49
N SER A 143 2.82 -4.40 3.78
CA SER A 143 3.42 -5.58 4.43
C SER A 143 4.70 -5.17 5.14
N VAL A 144 4.81 -5.54 6.42
CA VAL A 144 6.02 -5.43 7.22
C VAL A 144 6.70 -6.79 7.31
N ALA A 145 7.99 -6.82 7.71
CA ALA A 145 8.74 -8.06 7.83
C ALA A 145 8.06 -9.06 8.78
N LEU A 146 7.45 -8.57 9.85
CA LEU A 146 6.71 -9.38 10.81
C LEU A 146 5.57 -10.18 10.15
N ASP A 147 4.77 -9.56 9.28
CA ASP A 147 3.68 -10.27 8.58
C ASP A 147 4.19 -11.47 7.78
N VAL A 148 5.36 -11.30 7.17
CA VAL A 148 5.99 -12.32 6.34
C VAL A 148 6.55 -13.43 7.21
N ILE A 149 7.20 -13.09 8.33
CA ILE A 149 7.73 -14.06 9.29
C ILE A 149 6.58 -14.88 9.87
N GLU A 150 5.50 -14.24 10.32
CA GLU A 150 4.31 -14.91 10.86
C GLU A 150 3.72 -15.90 9.86
N GLU A 151 3.51 -15.49 8.60
CA GLU A 151 2.96 -16.35 7.55
C GLU A 151 3.88 -17.53 7.23
N LEU A 152 5.19 -17.30 7.10
CA LEU A 152 6.17 -18.36 6.86
C LEU A 152 6.24 -19.35 8.03
N CYS A 153 6.25 -18.86 9.27
CA CYS A 153 6.24 -19.70 10.46
C CYS A 153 4.95 -20.51 10.55
N TYR A 154 3.81 -19.93 10.19
CA TYR A 154 2.54 -20.63 10.11
C TYR A 154 2.59 -21.77 9.07
N GLU A 155 3.11 -21.53 7.87
CA GLU A 155 3.27 -22.56 6.83
C GLU A 155 4.21 -23.71 7.25
N MET A 156 5.20 -23.41 8.10
CA MET A 156 6.14 -24.40 8.65
C MET A 156 5.65 -25.09 9.92
N ALA A 157 4.42 -24.80 10.38
CA ALA A 157 3.87 -25.28 11.66
C ALA A 157 4.70 -24.85 12.90
N LEU A 158 5.35 -23.69 12.83
CA LEU A 158 6.13 -23.07 13.90
C LEU A 158 5.35 -21.91 14.54
N GLN A 159 4.23 -22.23 15.19
CA GLN A 159 3.29 -21.22 15.71
C GLN A 159 3.61 -20.75 17.14
N ARG A 160 4.75 -21.13 17.70
CA ARG A 160 5.18 -20.68 19.03
C ARG A 160 5.72 -19.26 18.92
N LEU A 161 5.31 -18.38 19.82
CA LEU A 161 5.72 -16.97 19.83
C LEU A 161 7.25 -16.85 19.88
N GLU A 162 7.89 -17.68 20.69
CA GLU A 162 9.34 -17.70 20.86
C GLU A 162 10.05 -18.10 19.57
N ALA A 163 9.45 -18.99 18.77
CA ALA A 163 10.03 -19.40 17.51
C ALA A 163 10.02 -18.26 16.49
N MET A 164 9.01 -17.39 16.50
CA MET A 164 8.93 -16.26 15.55
C MET A 164 10.04 -15.23 15.80
N ASP A 165 10.44 -15.02 17.05
CA ASP A 165 11.52 -14.10 17.43
C ASP A 165 12.91 -14.59 16.96
N GLU A 166 13.05 -15.88 16.60
CA GLU A 166 14.28 -16.45 16.07
C GLU A 166 14.49 -16.18 14.57
N TYR A 167 13.46 -15.71 13.86
CA TYR A 167 13.51 -15.48 12.42
C TYR A 167 13.71 -14.01 12.05
N THR A 168 14.47 -13.79 10.99
CA THR A 168 14.67 -12.47 10.38
C THR A 168 14.76 -12.58 8.86
N ILE A 169 14.49 -11.49 8.15
CA ILE A 169 14.48 -11.43 6.69
C ILE A 169 15.70 -10.64 6.22
N PHE A 170 16.48 -11.27 5.35
CA PHE A 170 17.61 -10.64 4.67
C PHE A 170 17.29 -10.36 3.21
N ILE A 171 17.82 -9.25 2.69
CA ILE A 171 17.80 -8.95 1.26
C ILE A 171 19.13 -9.40 0.67
N VAL A 172 19.09 -10.42 -0.20
CA VAL A 172 20.26 -10.87 -0.94
C VAL A 172 20.34 -10.10 -2.26
N ILE A 173 21.32 -9.21 -2.38
CA ILE A 173 21.61 -8.50 -3.63
C ILE A 173 22.78 -9.22 -4.28
N ASN A 174 22.51 -9.95 -5.36
CA ASN A 174 23.58 -10.53 -6.16
C ASN A 174 24.27 -9.39 -6.91
N ARG A 175 25.36 -8.86 -6.34
CA ARG A 175 26.24 -7.93 -7.04
C ARG A 175 26.91 -8.75 -8.12
N GLY A 176 26.34 -8.72 -9.33
CA GLY A 176 26.88 -9.44 -10.47
C GLY A 176 28.39 -9.22 -10.55
N THR A 177 29.13 -10.31 -10.64
CA THR A 177 30.56 -10.28 -10.98
C THR A 177 30.66 -9.51 -12.28
N LEU A 178 31.28 -8.32 -12.23
CA LEU A 178 31.73 -7.63 -13.42
C LEU A 178 32.78 -8.54 -14.05
N TYR A 179 32.39 -9.25 -15.11
CA TYR A 179 33.31 -9.82 -16.08
C TYR A 179 33.47 -8.83 -17.23
#